data_AF-A0A1H4X984-F1
#
_entry.id   AF-A0A1H4X984-F1
#
_cell.length_a   1.000
_cell.length_b   1.000
_cell.length_c   1.000
_cell.angle_alpha   90.00
_cell.angle_beta   90.00
_cell.angle_gamma   90.00
#
_symmetry.space_group_name_H-M   'P 1'
#
loop_
_entity.id
_entity.type
_entity.pdbx_description
1 polymer ?
#
loop_
_entity_poly.entity_id
_entity_poly.type
_entity_poly.pdbx_seq_one_letter_code
_entity_poly.pdbx_strand_id
1 'polypeptide(L)' 'MSMISCDMRYGRSDEQKRALSAGLLRVVSEATGEPAHNIFFVIREGRGINFVEHGQHLPEFVEGNANDKELIARLK' A
#
# COMPACT_ATOMS: atom_id res chain seq x y z
N MET A 1 18.32 -0.88 11.38
CA MET A 1 17.39 0.19 10.97
C MET A 1 16.68 -0.30 9.73
N SER A 2 15.43 -0.71 9.89
CA SER A 2 14.59 -1.18 8.80
C SER A 2 13.93 -0.01 8.08
N MET A 3 13.76 -0.16 6.76
CA MET A 3 13.07 0.83 5.93
C MET A 3 12.00 0.14 5.09
N ILE A 4 10.78 0.65 5.19
CA ILE A 4 9.61 0.16 4.47
C ILE A 4 9.16 1.28 3.53
N SER A 5 8.88 0.94 2.27
CA SER A 5 8.17 1.83 1.36
C SER A 5 6.93 1.15 0.82
N CYS A 6 5.83 1.90 0.72
CA CYS A 6 4.61 1.48 0.06
C CYS A 6 4.29 2.46 -1.07
N ASP A 7 4.47 1.99 -2.30
CA ASP A 7 4.03 2.68 -3.50
C ASP A 7 2.59 2.25 -3.80
N MET A 8 1.66 3.20 -3.79
CA MET A 8 0.25 2.91 -4.04
C MET A 8 -0.47 4.06 -4.77
N ARG A 9 -1.64 3.77 -5.32
CA ARG A 9 -2.47 4.82 -5.94
C ARG A 9 -3.01 5.79 -4.88
N TYR A 10 -3.16 7.06 -5.24
CA TYR A 10 -3.85 8.09 -4.44
C TYR A 10 -5.24 7.64 -3.98
N GLY A 11 -5.77 8.31 -2.95
CA GLY A 11 -7.19 8.22 -2.57
C GLY A 11 -7.50 7.39 -1.32
N ARG A 12 -6.49 6.88 -0.61
CA ARG A 12 -6.68 6.27 0.71
C ARG A 12 -6.85 7.36 1.76
N SER A 13 -7.76 7.16 2.72
CA SER A 13 -7.95 8.06 3.85
C SER A 13 -6.77 8.03 4.81
N ASP A 14 -6.65 9.04 5.66
CA ASP A 14 -5.63 9.10 6.71
C ASP A 14 -5.79 7.95 7.71
N GLU A 15 -7.02 7.56 8.05
CA GLU A 15 -7.29 6.41 8.92
C GLU A 15 -6.75 5.11 8.30
N GLN A 16 -6.94 4.91 6.99
CA GLN A 16 -6.40 3.76 6.28
C GLN A 16 -4.87 3.76 6.27
N LYS A 17 -4.24 4.93 6.05
CA LYS A 17 -2.77 5.08 6.09
C LYS A 17 -2.20 4.81 7.48
N ARG A 18 -2.89 5.24 8.54
CA ARG A 18 -2.52 4.96 9.94
C ARG A 18 -2.68 3.49 10.31
N ALA A 19 -3.74 2.84 9.84
CA ALA A 19 -3.93 1.40 10.04
C ALA A 19 -2.84 0.59 9.32
N LEU A 20 -2.48 0.98 8.09
CA LEU A 20 -1.40 0.36 7.33
C LEU A 20 -0.05 0.49 8.04
N SER A 21 0.31 1.69 8.50
CA SER A 21 1.58 1.90 9.21
C SER A 21 1.65 1.10 10.51
N ALA A 22 0.59 1.10 11.32
CA ALA A 22 0.54 0.34 12.56
C ALA A 22 0.70 -1.18 12.33
N GLY A 23 0.04 -1.72 11.30
CA GLY A 23 0.14 -3.13 10.93
C GLY A 23 1.54 -3.52 10.44
N LEU A 24 2.12 -2.74 9.53
CA LEU A 24 3.43 -3.03 8.95
C LEU A 24 4.57 -2.90 9.97
N LEU A 25 4.57 -1.85 10.80
CA LEU A 25 5.57 -1.69 11.84
C LEU A 25 5.53 -2.85 12.84
N ARG A 26 4.33 -3.31 13.21
CA ARG A 26 4.16 -4.45 14.11
C ARG A 26 4.75 -5.73 13.50
N VAL A 27 4.36 -6.10 12.28
CA VAL A 27 4.84 -7.33 11.63
C VAL A 27 6.35 -7.30 11.39
N VAL A 28 6.91 -6.16 10.97
CA VAL A 28 8.36 -6.04 10.79
C VAL A 28 9.09 -6.12 12.12
N SER A 29 8.56 -5.51 13.18
CA SER A 29 9.12 -5.62 14.53
C SER A 29 9.10 -7.06 15.03
N GLU A 30 7.98 -7.77 14.88
CA GLU A 30 7.84 -9.19 15.25
C GLU A 30 8.82 -10.09 14.48
N ALA A 31 9.02 -9.85 13.19
CA ALA A 31 9.87 -10.68 12.34
C ALA A 31 11.37 -10.42 12.52
N THR A 32 11.76 -9.17 12.79
CA THR A 32 13.17 -8.75 12.83
C THR A 32 13.73 -8.56 14.24
N GLY A 33 12.85 -8.42 15.24
CA GLY A 33 13.22 -8.00 16.60
C GLY A 33 13.57 -6.52 16.73
N GLU A 34 13.51 -5.73 15.66
CA GLU A 34 13.74 -4.28 15.75
C GLU A 34 12.58 -3.56 16.43
N PRO A 35 12.83 -2.60 17.34
CA PRO A 35 11.76 -1.80 17.92
C PRO A 35 11.20 -0.81 16.90
N ALA A 36 9.90 -0.48 17.02
CA ALA A 36 9.18 0.36 16.06
C ALA A 36 9.85 1.72 15.78
N HIS A 37 10.51 2.34 16.77
CA HIS A 37 11.20 3.62 16.60
C HIS A 37 12.46 3.52 15.72
N ASN A 38 12.94 2.31 15.40
CA ASN A 38 14.06 2.04 14.51
C ASN A 38 13.60 1.64 13.09
N ILE A 39 12.29 1.70 12.82
CA ILE A 39 11.67 1.34 11.55
C ILE A 39 11.13 2.62 10.89
N PHE A 40 11.66 2.97 9.73
CA PHE A 40 11.14 4.06 8.91
C PHE A 40 10.10 3.53 7.92
N PHE A 41 8.98 4.22 7.75
CA PHE A 41 7.95 3.89 6.77
C PHE A 41 7.55 5.12 5.95
N VAL A 42 7.58 4.98 4.63
CA VAL A 42 7.14 6.02 3.68
C VAL A 42 6.07 5.48 2.73
N ILE A 43 5.04 6.29 2.52
CA ILE A 43 4.01 6.07 1.51
C ILE A 43 4.30 6.99 0.33
N ARG A 44 4.40 6.42 -0.88
CA ARG A 44 4.55 7.17 -2.13
C ARG A 44 3.29 6.98 -2.95
N GLU A 45 2.56 8.08 -3.16
CA GLU A 45 1.31 8.04 -3.91
C GLU A 45 1.51 8.46 -5.36
N GLY A 46 0.78 7.82 -6.27
CA GLY A 46 0.74 8.18 -7.68
C GLY A 46 -0.65 7.99 -8.29
N ARG A 47 -0.84 8.52 -9.49
CA ARG A 47 -2.07 8.30 -10.27
C ARG A 47 -2.14 6.86 -10.78
N GLY A 48 -3.33 6.37 -11.08
CA GLY A 48 -3.54 5.02 -11.63
C GLY A 48 -2.61 4.68 -12.80
N ILE A 49 -2.48 5.61 -13.75
CA ILE A 49 -1.63 5.46 -14.94
C ILE A 49 -0.14 5.21 -14.62
N ASN A 50 0.34 5.59 -13.43
CA ASN A 50 1.74 5.38 -13.04
C ASN A 50 2.00 3.93 -12.58
N PHE A 51 0.96 3.12 -12.39
CA PHE A 51 1.07 1.74 -11.93
C PHE A 51 0.65 0.79 -13.04
N VAL A 52 1.51 -0.19 -13.35
CA VAL A 52 1.24 -1.26 -14.29
C VAL A 52 1.26 -2.57 -13.53
N GLU A 53 0.13 -3.26 -13.53
CA GLU A 53 -0.02 -4.59 -12.93
C GLU A 53 -0.51 -5.54 -14.01
N HIS A 54 0.08 -6.72 -14.10
CA HIS A 54 -0.19 -7.68 -15.18
C HIS A 54 -0.14 -7.08 -16.61
N GLY A 55 0.81 -6.17 -16.85
CA GLY A 55 0.99 -5.53 -18.17
C GLY A 55 -0.09 -4.51 -18.54
N GLN A 56 -1.01 -4.17 -17.64
CA GLN A 56 -2.06 -3.19 -17.86
C GLN A 56 -1.93 -2.03 -16.87
N HIS A 57 -2.14 -0.81 -17.34
CA HIS A 57 -2.21 0.35 -16.46
C HIS A 57 -3.42 0.25 -15.55
N LEU A 58 -3.23 0.54 -14.27
CA LEU A 58 -4.32 0.57 -13.31
C LEU A 58 -5.22 1.79 -13.54
N PRO A 59 -6.53 1.67 -13.29
CA PRO A 59 -7.40 2.85 -13.21
C PRO A 59 -7.07 3.67 -11.95
N GLU A 60 -7.61 4.88 -11.86
CA GLU A 60 -7.61 5.64 -10.61
C GLU A 60 -8.29 4.82 -9.50
N PHE A 61 -7.86 5.03 -8.25
CA PHE A 61 -8.51 4.37 -7.12
C PHE A 61 -9.90 4.96 -6.89
N VAL A 62 -10.84 4.09 -6.55
CA VAL A 62 -12.19 4.46 -6.15
C VAL A 62 -12.41 3.91 -4.74
N GLU A 63 -12.84 4.78 -3.82
CA GLU A 63 -13.15 4.37 -2.45
C GLU A 63 -14.29 3.34 -2.45
N GLY A 64 -14.21 2.33 -1.58
CA GLY A 64 -15.19 1.24 -1.53
C GLY A 64 -14.94 0.10 -2.52
N ASN A 65 -14.07 0.27 -3.53
CA ASN A 65 -13.70 -0.80 -4.47
C ASN A 65 -12.58 -1.72 -3.93
N ALA A 66 -12.52 -1.93 -2.62
CA ALA A 66 -11.63 -2.93 -2.06
C ALA A 66 -12.01 -4.31 -2.62
N ASN A 67 -11.02 -5.05 -3.15
CA ASN A 67 -11.22 -6.36 -3.78
C ASN A 67 -12.22 -6.37 -4.96
N ASP A 68 -12.23 -5.30 -5.76
CA ASP A 68 -13.01 -5.22 -7.00
C ASP A 68 -12.71 -6.42 -7.91
N LYS A 69 -13.65 -7.38 -7.94
CA LYS A 69 -13.50 -8.65 -8.65
C LYS A 69 -13.46 -8.47 -10.16
N GLU A 70 -14.17 -7.46 -10.69
CA GLU A 70 -14.18 -7.17 -12.12
C GLU A 70 -12.85 -6.60 -12.55
N LEU A 71 -12.30 -5.65 -11.78
CA LEU A 71 -10.95 -5.14 -12.02
C LEU A 71 -9.92 -6.26 -11.94
N ILE A 72 -9.95 -7.09 -10.89
CA ILE A 72 -9.01 -8.21 -10.73
C ILE A 72 -9.13 -9.21 -11.89
N ALA A 73 -10.35 -9.51 -12.36
CA ALA A 73 -10.55 -10.40 -13.49
C ALA A 73 -10.00 -9.84 -14.81
N ARG A 74 -10.13 -8.53 -15.03
CA ARG A 74 -9.61 -7.83 -16.22
C ARG A 74 -8.10 -7.69 -16.26
N LEU A 75 -7.44 -7.76 -15.10
CA LEU A 75 -6.00 -7.71 -15.00
C LEU A 75 -5.35 -9.09 -15.16
N LYS A 76 -6.09 -10.20 -15.25
CA LYS A 76 -5.52 -11.54 -15.49
C LYS A 76 -5.31 -11.81 -16.97
#